data_AF-A0A7X0XMQ0-F1
#
_entry.id   AF-A0A7X0XMQ0-F1
#
_cell.length_a   1.000
_cell.length_b   1.000
_cell.length_c   1.000
_cell.angle_alpha   90.00
_cell.angle_beta   90.00
_cell.angle_gamma   90.00
#
_symmetry.space_group_name_H-M   'P 1'
#
loop_
_entity.id
_entity.type
_entity.pdbx_description
1 polymer ?
#
loop_
_entity_poly.entity_id
_entity_poly.type
_entity_poly.pdbx_seq_one_letter_code
_entity_poly.pdbx_strand_id
1 'polypeptide(L)'
;MSKNYALVWDLDAIYSGGSGSETLLEALTETTKDIASFKQAVRDWEIPSGSADVSEFLLLINQNADIAKQLMNAAAFLECLSSADTRDLKAVELSGGVYQQLSELETIENEWHEKFALISDDVWASLLQENGLNEIAFVLNEARDNRKKKGTRDEETVISALNVDGYRGWSDHYDTIVATIRVPVTIDGEDKEVSAGQALNLLSHPDRAVRVAVFEAYGKAWQEKSQLFSDTLNHLAGFRLAVYRTRKWDNVLSEPLAINRLDEKTLATMWEVIEKHKATFVDFLNRKAQLFGIEKLSFHDVFAPLTLDSEPKKYTYQEGADFILTQFAKFSPKMASFAKHAFEQQWIEAEDRDNKRPGGFCTDFPLEKESRIFMTYDGAPGTVATLAHELGHAFHSHVIRDEPFENTNYAMNVAETASTFAEMIIADASVKEATTKEEKIVLLEDKIGRSIAFFMDIRARFLFETRFYEARKEGLVSADRLNTLMEEAQREAFKDALSEYHPQFWSSKLHFYIAEVPFYNFPYTFGYLFSLGIYHQALAEGSDYEDKYIALLQDTGAMTTEQLAQKHLNIDLTKPDFWESALEIAVGDVKEFLELTNDLV
;
A
#
# COMPACT_ATOMS: atom_id res chain seq x y z
N MET A 1 37.28 10.46 8.67
CA MET A 1 36.31 10.35 9.79
C MET A 1 35.03 9.90 9.15
N SER A 2 34.48 8.75 9.56
CA SER A 2 33.12 8.38 9.14
C SER A 2 32.18 9.51 9.58
N LYS A 3 31.42 10.11 8.67
CA LYS A 3 30.36 11.05 9.04
C LYS A 3 29.23 10.20 9.60
N ASN A 4 28.88 10.39 10.87
CA ASN A 4 27.68 9.76 11.42
C ASN A 4 26.45 10.41 10.79
N TYR A 5 25.52 9.60 10.29
CA TYR A 5 24.24 10.09 9.75
C TYR A 5 23.32 10.62 10.85
N ALA A 6 22.50 11.63 10.51
CA ALA A 6 21.53 12.20 11.44
C ALA A 6 20.33 11.27 11.63
N LEU A 7 19.78 11.25 12.85
CA LEU A 7 18.58 10.49 13.19
C LEU A 7 17.27 11.25 12.94
N VAL A 8 17.36 12.55 12.69
CA VAL A 8 16.21 13.45 12.49
C VAL A 8 16.38 14.14 11.14
N TRP A 9 15.28 14.23 10.40
CA TRP A 9 15.26 14.87 9.09
C TRP A 9 15.44 16.39 9.17
N ASP A 10 15.74 17.01 8.03
CA ASP A 10 15.64 18.45 7.84
C ASP A 10 14.39 18.80 7.03
N LEU A 11 13.44 19.49 7.66
CA LEU A 11 12.23 20.01 7.02
C LEU A 11 12.33 21.51 6.71
N ASP A 12 13.29 22.24 7.29
CA ASP A 12 13.44 23.68 7.06
C ASP A 12 13.87 23.98 5.61
N ALA A 13 14.47 23.00 4.93
CA ALA A 13 14.77 23.04 3.50
C ALA A 13 13.52 23.12 2.61
N ILE A 14 12.35 22.67 3.09
CA ILE A 14 11.07 22.73 2.37
C ILE A 14 10.32 24.01 2.75
N TYR A 15 9.91 24.13 4.01
CA TYR A 15 9.30 25.33 4.57
C TYR A 15 9.92 25.63 5.93
N SER A 16 10.70 26.71 6.00
CA SER A 16 11.36 27.09 7.24
C SER A 16 10.37 27.57 8.29
N GLY A 17 10.51 27.10 9.53
CA GLY A 17 9.67 27.50 10.66
C GLY A 17 8.50 26.56 10.99
N GLY A 18 8.49 25.34 10.44
CA GLY A 18 7.49 24.31 10.76
C GLY A 18 6.06 24.74 10.40
N SER A 19 5.07 24.35 11.22
CA SER A 19 3.66 24.75 11.03
C SER A 19 3.45 26.26 11.21
N GLY A 20 4.45 26.97 11.72
CA GLY A 20 4.55 28.43 11.82
C GLY A 20 5.00 29.13 10.53
N SER A 21 5.44 28.40 9.52
CA SER A 21 6.11 28.95 8.34
C SER A 21 5.24 29.97 7.58
N GLU A 22 5.78 31.18 7.37
CA GLU A 22 5.12 32.21 6.58
C GLU A 22 5.00 31.80 5.11
N THR A 23 6.03 31.15 4.55
CA THR A 23 6.04 30.71 3.15
C THR A 23 5.04 29.59 2.88
N LEU A 24 4.81 28.68 3.84
CA LEU A 24 3.74 27.68 3.76
C LEU A 24 2.37 28.36 3.71
N LEU A 25 2.09 29.28 4.64
CA LEU A 25 0.80 29.96 4.72
C LEU A 25 0.51 30.81 3.48
N GLU A 26 1.54 31.45 2.92
CA GLU A 26 1.46 32.17 1.64
C GLU A 26 1.16 31.21 0.49
N ALA A 27 1.85 30.06 0.39
CA ALA A 27 1.60 29.06 -0.64
C ALA A 27 0.16 28.52 -0.59
N LEU A 28 -0.37 28.22 0.60
CA LEU A 28 -1.76 27.77 0.76
C LEU A 28 -2.78 28.84 0.35
N THR A 29 -2.49 30.10 0.66
CA THR A 29 -3.33 31.23 0.28
C THR A 29 -3.34 31.44 -1.24
N GLU A 30 -2.18 31.32 -1.89
CA GLU A 30 -2.07 31.47 -3.34
C GLU A 30 -2.74 30.29 -4.06
N THR A 31 -2.50 29.07 -3.59
CA THR A 31 -3.13 27.85 -4.14
C THR A 31 -4.66 27.93 -4.10
N THR A 32 -5.24 28.58 -3.08
CA THR A 32 -6.70 28.85 -3.04
C THR A 32 -7.16 29.71 -4.22
N LYS A 33 -6.38 30.73 -4.59
CA LYS A 33 -6.69 31.59 -5.73
C LYS A 33 -6.49 30.84 -7.04
N ASP A 34 -5.44 30.03 -7.13
CA ASP A 34 -5.14 29.22 -8.31
C ASP A 34 -6.25 28.20 -8.57
N ILE A 35 -6.77 27.54 -7.55
CA ILE A 35 -7.93 26.64 -7.64
C ILE A 35 -9.17 27.40 -8.15
N ALA A 36 -9.45 28.59 -7.60
CA ALA A 36 -10.59 29.40 -8.05
C ALA A 36 -10.43 29.85 -9.52
N SER A 37 -9.22 30.22 -9.92
CA SER A 37 -8.87 30.58 -11.30
C SER A 37 -9.03 29.38 -12.23
N PHE A 38 -8.48 28.22 -11.85
CA PHE A 38 -8.57 26.98 -12.61
C PHE A 38 -10.02 26.53 -12.80
N LYS A 39 -10.83 26.59 -11.74
CA LYS A 39 -12.28 26.32 -11.81
C LYS A 39 -12.99 27.18 -12.84
N GLN A 40 -12.67 28.46 -12.88
CA GLN A 40 -13.26 29.38 -13.87
C GLN A 40 -12.76 29.05 -15.28
N ALA A 41 -11.47 28.81 -15.46
CA ALA A 41 -10.87 28.44 -16.73
C ALA A 41 -11.45 27.11 -17.27
N VAL A 42 -11.59 26.08 -16.43
CA VAL A 42 -12.26 24.82 -16.78
C VAL A 42 -13.70 25.05 -17.20
N ARG A 43 -14.44 25.94 -16.55
CA ARG A 43 -15.83 26.25 -16.92
C ARG A 43 -15.93 26.96 -18.26
N ASP A 44 -15.05 27.93 -18.49
CA ASP A 44 -15.00 28.75 -19.70
C ASP A 44 -14.45 27.97 -20.91
N TRP A 45 -13.63 26.94 -20.68
CA TRP A 45 -13.07 26.10 -21.73
C TRP A 45 -14.16 25.37 -22.53
N GLU A 46 -14.30 25.70 -23.81
CA GLU A 46 -15.30 25.07 -24.67
C GLU A 46 -14.84 23.70 -25.17
N ILE A 47 -15.80 22.81 -25.47
CA ILE A 47 -15.48 21.50 -26.04
C ILE A 47 -14.84 21.71 -27.42
N PRO A 48 -13.59 21.29 -27.64
CA PRO A 48 -12.90 21.52 -28.91
C PRO A 48 -13.64 20.93 -30.10
N SER A 49 -13.62 21.67 -31.21
CA SER A 49 -14.15 21.20 -32.51
C SER A 49 -13.04 20.81 -33.50
N GLY A 50 -11.78 21.04 -33.14
CA GLY A 50 -10.58 20.67 -33.90
C GLY A 50 -9.31 20.81 -33.06
N SER A 51 -8.13 20.67 -33.68
CA SER A 51 -6.84 20.73 -32.98
C SER A 51 -6.31 22.14 -32.71
N ALA A 52 -6.96 23.19 -33.24
CA ALA A 52 -6.54 24.57 -33.03
C ALA A 52 -6.65 25.02 -31.55
N ASP A 53 -7.45 24.32 -30.75
CA ASP A 53 -7.73 24.64 -29.34
C ASP A 53 -6.72 23.97 -28.36
N VAL A 54 -5.70 23.29 -28.88
CA VAL A 54 -4.72 22.53 -28.07
C VAL A 54 -3.95 23.39 -27.07
N SER A 55 -3.66 24.66 -27.39
CA SER A 55 -2.87 25.52 -26.51
C SER A 55 -3.60 25.84 -25.21
N GLU A 56 -4.91 26.05 -25.28
CA GLU A 56 -5.74 26.30 -24.09
C GLU A 56 -5.88 25.03 -23.24
N PHE A 57 -6.03 23.87 -23.91
CA PHE A 57 -6.04 22.58 -23.22
C PHE A 57 -4.73 22.31 -22.46
N LEU A 58 -3.58 22.55 -23.11
CA LEU A 58 -2.27 22.39 -22.48
C LEU A 58 -2.06 23.36 -21.31
N LEU A 59 -2.56 24.60 -21.40
CA LEU A 59 -2.49 25.55 -20.28
C LEU A 59 -3.27 25.05 -19.05
N LEU A 60 -4.45 24.46 -19.25
CA LEU A 60 -5.22 23.86 -18.17
C LEU A 60 -4.52 22.66 -17.55
N ILE A 61 -3.88 21.81 -18.37
CA ILE A 61 -3.09 20.66 -17.88
C ILE A 61 -1.96 21.15 -16.97
N ASN A 62 -1.16 22.11 -17.44
CA ASN A 62 -0.08 22.68 -16.65
C ASN A 62 -0.57 23.36 -15.36
N GLN A 63 -1.68 24.10 -15.44
CA GLN A 63 -2.26 24.74 -14.26
C GLN A 63 -2.73 23.70 -13.23
N ASN A 64 -3.37 22.62 -13.67
CA ASN A 64 -3.77 21.52 -12.80
C ASN A 64 -2.55 20.87 -12.12
N ALA A 65 -1.51 20.56 -12.90
CA ALA A 65 -0.27 19.99 -12.40
C ALA A 65 0.43 20.90 -11.38
N ASP A 66 0.48 22.20 -11.62
CA ASP A 66 1.09 23.17 -10.70
C ASP A 66 0.34 23.25 -9.37
N ILE A 67 -1.00 23.29 -9.40
CA ILE A 67 -1.83 23.25 -8.19
C ILE A 67 -1.61 21.94 -7.44
N ALA A 68 -1.66 20.80 -8.14
CA ALA A 68 -1.50 19.49 -7.53
C ALA A 68 -0.13 19.34 -6.86
N LYS A 69 0.96 19.77 -7.51
CA LYS A 69 2.31 19.76 -6.91
C LYS A 69 2.38 20.59 -5.64
N GLN A 70 1.78 21.79 -5.61
CA GLN A 70 1.75 22.63 -4.41
C GLN A 70 0.98 21.99 -3.26
N LEU A 71 -0.20 21.41 -3.55
CA LEU A 71 -0.99 20.71 -2.54
C LEU A 71 -0.28 19.47 -2.01
N MET A 72 0.36 18.68 -2.89
CA MET A 72 1.16 17.52 -2.50
C MET A 72 2.32 17.92 -1.58
N ASN A 73 3.07 18.97 -1.95
CA ASN A 73 4.16 19.51 -1.11
C ASN A 73 3.67 19.93 0.28
N ALA A 74 2.57 20.69 0.35
CA ALA A 74 2.02 21.16 1.62
C ALA A 74 1.48 20.00 2.47
N ALA A 75 0.77 19.05 1.86
CA ALA A 75 0.28 17.86 2.54
C ALA A 75 1.42 17.02 3.12
N ALA A 76 2.44 16.73 2.31
CA ALA A 76 3.64 16.00 2.72
C ALA A 76 4.35 16.67 3.89
N PHE A 77 4.58 17.99 3.80
CA PHE A 77 5.23 18.75 4.86
C PHE A 77 4.47 18.70 6.18
N LEU A 78 3.14 18.87 6.13
CA LEU A 78 2.28 18.86 7.31
C LEU A 78 2.12 17.45 7.91
N GLU A 79 2.08 16.41 7.08
CA GLU A 79 2.14 15.01 7.54
C GLU A 79 3.47 14.72 8.23
N CYS A 80 4.59 15.18 7.66
CA CYS A 80 5.89 15.07 8.31
C CYS A 80 5.88 15.72 9.70
N LEU A 81 5.45 16.98 9.82
CA LEU A 81 5.41 17.69 11.11
C LEU A 81 4.53 16.98 12.15
N SER A 82 3.28 16.66 11.79
CA SER A 82 2.33 16.02 12.70
C SER A 82 2.70 14.58 13.07
N SER A 83 3.46 13.89 12.20
CA SER A 83 3.99 12.56 12.48
C SER A 83 5.24 12.62 13.37
N ALA A 84 6.13 13.59 13.11
CA ALA A 84 7.31 13.83 13.95
C ALA A 84 6.90 14.28 15.37
N ASP A 85 5.95 15.18 15.53
CA ASP A 85 5.44 15.59 16.84
C ASP A 85 3.91 15.65 16.83
N THR A 86 3.25 14.66 17.43
CA THR A 86 1.79 14.56 17.52
C THR A 86 1.15 15.69 18.34
N ARG A 87 1.95 16.56 18.97
CA ARG A 87 1.49 17.75 19.69
C ARG A 87 1.40 18.99 18.80
N ASP A 88 1.90 18.94 17.56
CA ASP A 88 1.75 20.04 16.60
C ASP A 88 0.31 20.09 16.06
N LEU A 89 -0.60 20.60 16.90
CA LEU A 89 -2.02 20.75 16.55
C LEU A 89 -2.24 21.72 15.40
N LYS A 90 -1.30 22.66 15.17
CA LYS A 90 -1.38 23.60 14.06
C LYS A 90 -1.12 22.89 12.73
N ALA A 91 -0.17 21.95 12.69
CA ALA A 91 0.03 21.11 11.51
C ALA A 91 -1.25 20.34 11.15
N VAL A 92 -1.91 19.73 12.15
CA VAL A 92 -3.18 19.00 11.97
C VAL A 92 -4.29 19.91 11.45
N GLU A 93 -4.43 21.12 11.99
CA GLU A 93 -5.42 22.11 11.53
C GLU A 93 -5.18 22.49 10.06
N LEU A 94 -3.93 22.79 9.70
CA LEU A 94 -3.56 23.16 8.34
C LEU A 94 -3.78 22.00 7.36
N SER A 95 -3.51 20.75 7.75
CA SER A 95 -3.76 19.57 6.91
C SER A 95 -5.24 19.48 6.53
N GLY A 96 -6.16 19.79 7.45
CA GLY A 96 -7.59 19.85 7.16
C GLY A 96 -7.93 20.83 6.04
N GLY A 97 -7.27 21.98 6.01
CA GLY A 97 -7.41 22.96 4.92
C GLY A 97 -6.87 22.46 3.58
N VAL A 98 -5.71 21.80 3.58
CA VAL A 98 -5.12 21.20 2.36
C VAL A 98 -6.01 20.10 1.80
N TYR A 99 -6.56 19.22 2.64
CA TYR A 99 -7.49 18.18 2.19
C TYR A 99 -8.79 18.76 1.62
N GLN A 100 -9.27 19.88 2.13
CA GLN A 100 -10.40 20.59 1.53
C GLN A 100 -10.06 21.12 0.14
N GLN A 101 -8.86 21.69 -0.05
CA GLN A 101 -8.39 22.15 -1.36
C GLN A 101 -8.21 21.01 -2.36
N LEU A 102 -7.64 19.88 -1.93
CA LEU A 102 -7.52 18.65 -2.75
C LEU A 102 -8.91 18.14 -3.20
N SER A 103 -9.89 18.12 -2.28
CA SER A 103 -11.25 17.71 -2.63
C SER A 103 -11.94 18.67 -3.60
N GLU A 104 -11.66 19.99 -3.50
CA GLU A 104 -12.15 20.95 -4.49
C GLU A 104 -11.50 20.75 -5.85
N LEU A 105 -10.18 20.51 -5.89
CA LEU A 105 -9.46 20.21 -7.14
C LEU A 105 -10.03 18.96 -7.83
N GLU A 106 -10.20 17.85 -7.10
CA GLU A 106 -10.79 16.61 -7.63
C GLU A 106 -12.21 16.85 -8.21
N THR A 107 -12.99 17.73 -7.58
CA THR A 107 -14.32 18.11 -8.09
C THR A 107 -14.21 18.81 -9.43
N ILE A 108 -13.26 19.74 -9.58
CA ILE A 108 -13.02 20.49 -10.82
C ILE A 108 -12.48 19.57 -11.92
N GLU A 109 -11.56 18.66 -11.59
CA GLU A 109 -11.06 17.64 -12.52
C GLU A 109 -12.20 16.75 -13.03
N ASN A 110 -13.11 16.32 -12.16
CA ASN A 110 -14.28 15.55 -12.58
C ASN A 110 -15.19 16.35 -13.52
N GLU A 111 -15.45 17.65 -13.24
CA GLU A 111 -16.17 18.56 -14.16
C GLU A 111 -15.47 18.64 -15.52
N TRP A 112 -14.13 18.69 -15.53
CA TRP A 112 -13.32 18.76 -16.74
C TRP A 112 -13.33 17.46 -17.54
N HIS A 113 -13.21 16.32 -16.87
CA HIS A 113 -13.28 14.99 -17.49
C HIS A 113 -14.64 14.74 -18.17
N GLU A 114 -15.73 15.35 -17.68
CA GLU A 114 -17.02 15.32 -18.39
C GLU A 114 -16.89 15.90 -19.80
N LYS A 115 -16.13 16.98 -19.96
CA LYS A 115 -15.87 17.60 -21.27
C LYS A 115 -15.01 16.70 -22.14
N PHE A 116 -14.02 15.99 -21.58
CA PHE A 116 -13.20 15.01 -22.34
C PHE A 116 -14.06 13.94 -23.00
N ALA A 117 -15.03 13.41 -22.25
CA ALA A 117 -15.93 12.37 -22.73
C ALA A 117 -16.86 12.84 -23.85
N LEU A 118 -17.12 14.15 -23.97
CA LEU A 118 -17.96 14.76 -24.99
C LEU A 118 -17.21 15.12 -26.28
N ILE A 119 -15.88 15.18 -26.26
CA ILE A 119 -15.05 15.42 -27.46
C ILE A 119 -15.20 14.21 -28.39
N SER A 120 -15.39 14.45 -29.69
CA SER A 120 -15.44 13.37 -30.69
C SER A 120 -14.11 12.62 -30.77
N ASP A 121 -14.15 11.32 -31.08
CA ASP A 121 -12.93 10.50 -31.12
C ASP A 121 -11.87 11.02 -32.11
N ASP A 122 -12.28 11.53 -33.27
CA ASP A 122 -11.36 12.09 -34.27
C ASP A 122 -10.66 13.36 -33.76
N VAL A 123 -11.42 14.27 -33.10
CA VAL A 123 -10.86 15.50 -32.53
C VAL A 123 -9.94 15.18 -31.36
N TRP A 124 -10.34 14.26 -30.48
CA TRP A 124 -9.52 13.83 -29.35
C TRP A 124 -8.19 13.22 -29.81
N ALA A 125 -8.24 12.30 -30.77
CA ALA A 125 -7.04 11.71 -31.37
C ALA A 125 -6.12 12.76 -32.00
N SER A 126 -6.70 13.76 -32.68
CA SER A 126 -5.92 14.86 -33.27
C SER A 126 -5.28 15.76 -32.21
N LEU A 127 -6.00 16.11 -31.14
CA LEU A 127 -5.47 16.91 -30.04
C LEU A 127 -4.25 16.26 -29.38
N LEU A 128 -4.33 14.94 -29.14
CA LEU A 128 -3.24 14.20 -28.51
C LEU A 128 -1.96 14.12 -29.35
N GLN A 129 -1.98 14.48 -30.63
CA GLN A 129 -0.76 14.51 -31.48
C GLN A 129 -0.05 15.86 -31.47
N GLU A 130 -0.62 16.87 -30.81
CA GLU A 130 -0.13 18.25 -30.84
C GLU A 130 0.57 18.61 -29.52
N ASN A 131 1.58 19.49 -29.60
CA ASN A 131 2.30 20.06 -28.44
C ASN A 131 2.78 19.06 -27.37
N GLY A 132 3.17 17.84 -27.77
CA GLY A 132 3.70 16.84 -26.84
C GLY A 132 2.65 16.12 -25.99
N LEU A 133 1.35 16.35 -26.22
CA LEU A 133 0.28 15.65 -25.48
C LEU A 133 0.30 14.13 -25.68
N ASN A 134 1.02 13.63 -26.69
CA ASN A 134 1.23 12.21 -26.90
C ASN A 134 2.03 11.56 -25.76
N GLU A 135 2.84 12.32 -25.03
CA GLU A 135 3.65 11.84 -23.89
C GLU A 135 2.78 11.52 -22.66
N ILE A 136 1.65 12.23 -22.50
CA ILE A 136 0.67 12.02 -21.42
C ILE A 136 -0.66 11.45 -21.94
N ALA A 137 -0.67 10.92 -23.17
CA ALA A 137 -1.89 10.43 -23.79
C ALA A 137 -2.54 9.29 -23.00
N PHE A 138 -1.74 8.44 -22.32
CA PHE A 138 -2.27 7.33 -21.55
C PHE A 138 -3.20 7.81 -20.43
N VAL A 139 -2.72 8.70 -19.57
CA VAL A 139 -3.47 9.23 -18.43
C VAL A 139 -4.67 10.09 -18.86
N LEU A 140 -4.54 10.86 -19.94
CA LEU A 140 -5.68 11.60 -20.51
C LEU A 140 -6.76 10.66 -21.07
N ASN A 141 -6.35 9.60 -21.79
CA ASN A 141 -7.28 8.58 -22.28
C ASN A 141 -7.95 7.84 -21.11
N GLU A 142 -7.18 7.49 -20.07
CA GLU A 142 -7.70 6.85 -18.86
C GLU A 142 -8.78 7.71 -18.19
N ALA A 143 -8.53 9.00 -17.99
CA ALA A 143 -9.51 9.94 -17.45
C ALA A 143 -10.79 10.00 -18.30
N ARG A 144 -10.63 10.11 -19.63
CA ARG A 144 -11.74 10.14 -20.60
C ARG A 144 -12.56 8.85 -20.59
N ASP A 145 -11.90 7.70 -20.62
CA ASP A 145 -12.54 6.39 -20.68
C ASP A 145 -13.21 6.03 -19.35
N ASN A 146 -12.58 6.37 -18.22
CA ASN A 146 -13.19 6.21 -16.90
C ASN A 146 -14.45 7.07 -16.77
N ARG A 147 -14.44 8.31 -17.28
CA ARG A 147 -15.66 9.13 -17.32
C ARG A 147 -16.73 8.53 -18.22
N LYS A 148 -16.38 7.97 -19.40
CA LYS A 148 -17.32 7.31 -20.31
C LYS A 148 -17.98 6.06 -19.69
N LYS A 149 -17.30 5.37 -18.77
CA LYS A 149 -17.82 4.20 -18.03
C LYS A 149 -18.74 4.57 -16.86
N LYS A 150 -18.74 5.83 -16.42
CA LYS A 150 -19.64 6.37 -15.39
C LYS A 150 -21.04 6.65 -15.97
N GLY A 151 -22.00 6.98 -15.09
CA GLY A 151 -23.35 7.35 -15.47
C GLY A 151 -23.44 8.71 -16.20
N THR A 152 -24.67 9.10 -16.50
CA THR A 152 -24.99 10.46 -16.96
C THR A 152 -24.58 11.51 -15.93
N ARG A 153 -24.46 12.77 -16.35
CA ARG A 153 -24.13 13.88 -15.46
C ARG A 153 -25.10 13.98 -14.27
N ASP A 154 -26.40 13.82 -14.51
CA ASP A 154 -27.42 13.88 -13.45
C ASP A 154 -27.27 12.72 -12.46
N GLU A 155 -27.02 11.50 -12.96
CA GLU A 155 -26.79 10.32 -12.11
C GLU A 155 -25.53 10.49 -11.24
N GLU A 156 -24.40 10.91 -11.82
CA GLU A 156 -23.15 11.11 -11.07
C GLU A 156 -23.24 12.29 -10.10
N THR A 157 -23.99 13.35 -10.44
CA THR A 157 -24.28 14.47 -9.51
C THR A 157 -25.04 13.97 -8.29
N VAL A 158 -26.07 13.14 -8.49
CA VAL A 158 -26.84 12.55 -7.37
C VAL A 158 -25.98 11.59 -6.56
N ILE A 159 -25.19 10.73 -7.20
CA ILE A 159 -24.26 9.82 -6.51
C ILE A 159 -23.29 10.62 -5.64
N SER A 160 -22.67 11.66 -6.20
CA SER A 160 -21.72 12.52 -5.49
C SER A 160 -22.38 13.22 -4.30
N ALA A 161 -23.59 13.75 -4.46
CA ALA A 161 -24.32 14.43 -3.39
C ALA A 161 -24.67 13.49 -2.23
N LEU A 162 -24.96 12.21 -2.53
CA LEU A 162 -25.29 11.19 -1.51
C LEU A 162 -24.05 10.50 -0.94
N ASN A 163 -22.87 10.68 -1.54
CA ASN A 163 -21.66 9.96 -1.16
C ASN A 163 -21.19 10.29 0.26
N VAL A 164 -21.33 11.55 0.68
CA VAL A 164 -20.86 12.02 1.99
C VAL A 164 -21.58 11.27 3.11
N ASP A 165 -22.91 11.31 3.16
CA ASP A 165 -23.68 10.69 4.24
C ASP A 165 -24.05 9.22 3.96
N GLY A 166 -24.09 8.81 2.69
CA GLY A 166 -24.54 7.49 2.25
C GLY A 166 -23.43 6.46 2.09
N TYR A 167 -22.16 6.90 2.06
CA TYR A 167 -21.02 6.02 1.85
C TYR A 167 -19.87 6.34 2.81
N ARG A 168 -19.27 7.53 2.72
CA ARG A 168 -18.19 7.96 3.62
C ARG A 168 -18.62 7.94 5.09
N GLY A 169 -19.83 8.42 5.38
CA GLY A 169 -20.39 8.37 6.74
C GLY A 169 -20.47 6.96 7.33
N TRP A 170 -20.60 5.89 6.53
CA TRP A 170 -20.52 4.52 7.02
C TRP A 170 -19.08 4.05 7.23
N SER A 171 -18.13 4.51 6.43
CA SER A 171 -16.70 4.31 6.70
C SER A 171 -16.32 4.95 8.05
N ASP A 172 -16.72 6.20 8.28
CA ASP A 172 -16.49 6.91 9.55
C ASP A 172 -17.22 6.24 10.74
N HIS A 173 -18.38 5.63 10.47
CA HIS A 173 -19.12 4.88 11.47
C HIS A 173 -18.33 3.64 11.94
N TYR A 174 -17.61 2.96 11.05
CA TYR A 174 -16.70 1.88 11.43
C TYR A 174 -15.67 2.38 12.46
N ASP A 175 -14.99 3.48 12.17
CA ASP A 175 -13.98 4.05 13.08
C ASP A 175 -14.58 4.46 14.42
N THR A 176 -15.80 5.01 14.40
CA THR A 176 -16.57 5.34 15.61
C THR A 176 -16.83 4.09 16.46
N ILE A 177 -17.21 2.95 15.86
CA ILE A 177 -17.40 1.71 16.60
C ILE A 177 -16.06 1.20 17.14
N VAL A 178 -15.01 1.18 16.32
CA VAL A 178 -13.67 0.71 16.73
C VAL A 178 -13.13 1.48 17.94
N ALA A 179 -13.32 2.81 17.97
CA ALA A 179 -12.89 3.65 19.09
C ALA A 179 -13.49 3.23 20.44
N THR A 180 -14.65 2.57 20.42
CA THR A 180 -15.33 2.08 21.63
C THR A 180 -14.92 0.66 22.03
N ILE A 181 -14.15 -0.08 21.23
CA ILE A 181 -13.69 -1.44 21.57
C ILE A 181 -12.71 -1.37 22.75
N ARG A 182 -12.97 -2.19 23.76
CA ARG A 182 -12.09 -2.41 24.91
C ARG A 182 -11.90 -3.91 25.06
N VAL A 183 -10.64 -4.32 25.19
CA VAL A 183 -10.26 -5.72 25.31
C VAL A 183 -9.64 -5.92 26.68
N PRO A 184 -10.23 -6.77 27.54
CA PRO A 184 -9.64 -7.08 28.83
C PRO A 184 -8.41 -7.97 28.64
N VAL A 185 -7.28 -7.56 29.20
CA VAL A 185 -6.00 -8.29 29.14
C VAL A 185 -5.28 -8.20 30.49
N THR A 186 -4.49 -9.21 30.83
CA THR A 186 -3.59 -9.17 31.99
C THR A 186 -2.16 -8.95 31.51
N ILE A 187 -1.55 -7.83 31.88
CA ILE A 187 -0.17 -7.47 31.50
C ILE A 187 0.62 -7.25 32.79
N ASP A 188 1.76 -7.94 32.94
CA ASP A 188 2.61 -7.89 34.13
C ASP A 188 1.88 -8.21 35.45
N GLY A 189 0.84 -9.05 35.38
CA GLY A 189 0.01 -9.42 36.53
C GLY A 189 -1.06 -8.40 36.92
N GLU A 190 -1.25 -7.33 36.13
CA GLU A 190 -2.30 -6.34 36.31
C GLU A 190 -3.38 -6.48 35.22
N ASP A 191 -4.64 -6.55 35.64
CA ASP A 191 -5.79 -6.53 34.73
C ASP A 191 -6.01 -5.12 34.19
N LYS A 192 -6.01 -4.99 32.87
CA LYS A 192 -6.16 -3.74 32.12
C LYS A 192 -7.18 -3.90 31.01
N GLU A 193 -7.90 -2.83 30.71
CA GLU A 193 -8.65 -2.73 29.46
C GLU A 193 -7.82 -1.94 28.46
N VAL A 194 -7.49 -2.56 27.34
CA VAL A 194 -6.68 -1.94 26.29
C VAL A 194 -7.52 -1.68 25.04
N SER A 195 -7.05 -0.78 24.18
CA SER A 195 -7.68 -0.51 22.89
C SER A 195 -7.55 -1.72 21.94
N ALA A 196 -8.33 -1.72 20.86
CA ALA A 196 -8.23 -2.75 19.83
C ALA A 196 -6.81 -2.85 19.22
N GLY A 197 -6.14 -1.72 18.99
CA GLY A 197 -4.78 -1.70 18.46
C GLY A 197 -3.75 -2.23 19.45
N GLN A 198 -3.86 -1.86 20.73
CA GLN A 198 -2.99 -2.39 21.78
C GLN A 198 -3.15 -3.91 21.94
N ALA A 199 -4.39 -4.41 21.93
CA ALA A 199 -4.64 -5.86 21.98
C ALA A 199 -4.09 -6.58 20.74
N LEU A 200 -4.26 -6.00 19.54
CA LEU A 200 -3.72 -6.57 18.31
C LEU A 200 -2.19 -6.73 18.38
N ASN A 201 -1.48 -5.75 18.93
CA ASN A 201 -0.02 -5.83 19.10
C ASN A 201 0.40 -6.99 20.02
N LEU A 202 -0.39 -7.27 21.07
CA LEU A 202 -0.12 -8.37 21.99
C LEU A 202 -0.33 -9.76 21.34
N LEU A 203 -1.00 -9.87 20.20
CA LEU A 203 -1.09 -11.13 19.44
C LEU A 203 0.25 -11.54 18.80
N SER A 204 1.25 -10.66 18.77
CA SER A 204 2.61 -11.00 18.34
C SER A 204 3.56 -11.24 19.52
N HIS A 205 3.03 -11.30 20.75
CA HIS A 205 3.85 -11.50 21.95
C HIS A 205 4.57 -12.86 21.91
N PRO A 206 5.84 -12.95 22.33
CA PRO A 206 6.61 -14.21 22.29
C PRO A 206 6.00 -15.31 23.16
N ASP A 207 5.44 -14.94 24.32
CA ASP A 207 4.69 -15.88 25.18
C ASP A 207 3.33 -16.24 24.57
N ARG A 208 3.15 -17.53 24.26
CA ARG A 208 1.91 -18.09 23.73
C ARG A 208 0.73 -17.96 24.68
N ALA A 209 0.93 -18.04 26.00
CA ALA A 209 -0.16 -17.92 26.96
C ALA A 209 -0.83 -16.53 26.88
N VAL A 210 -0.02 -15.49 26.68
CA VAL A 210 -0.49 -14.12 26.42
C VAL A 210 -1.30 -14.10 25.13
N ARG A 211 -0.78 -14.65 24.02
CA ARG A 211 -1.49 -14.66 22.73
C ARG A 211 -2.84 -15.37 22.80
N VAL A 212 -2.92 -16.53 23.45
CA VAL A 212 -4.17 -17.30 23.61
C VAL A 212 -5.21 -16.48 24.38
N ALA A 213 -4.82 -15.92 25.53
CA ALA A 213 -5.72 -15.14 26.36
C ALA A 213 -6.21 -13.88 25.64
N VAL A 214 -5.30 -13.17 24.97
CA VAL A 214 -5.63 -11.98 24.18
C VAL A 214 -6.52 -12.34 23.00
N PHE A 215 -6.25 -13.41 22.28
CA PHE A 215 -7.05 -13.82 21.12
C PHE A 215 -8.50 -14.14 21.50
N GLU A 216 -8.71 -14.85 22.61
CA GLU A 216 -10.05 -15.14 23.13
C GLU A 216 -10.78 -13.85 23.55
N ALA A 217 -10.13 -12.98 24.32
CA ALA A 217 -10.70 -11.71 24.76
C ALA A 217 -11.01 -10.78 23.58
N TYR A 218 -10.12 -10.72 22.59
CA TYR A 218 -10.27 -9.95 21.36
C TYR A 218 -11.47 -10.46 20.57
N GLY A 219 -11.55 -11.77 20.30
CA GLY A 219 -12.67 -12.38 19.59
C GLY A 219 -14.02 -12.07 20.25
N LYS A 220 -14.10 -12.13 21.58
CA LYS A 220 -15.31 -11.77 22.33
C LYS A 220 -15.68 -10.30 22.17
N ALA A 221 -14.73 -9.38 22.35
CA ALA A 221 -14.98 -7.94 22.24
C ALA A 221 -15.51 -7.53 20.86
N TRP A 222 -14.99 -8.13 19.79
CA TRP A 222 -15.49 -7.90 18.42
C TRP A 222 -16.84 -8.59 18.18
N GLN A 223 -17.04 -9.81 18.72
CA GLN A 223 -18.30 -10.52 18.61
C GLN A 223 -19.47 -9.76 19.28
N GLU A 224 -19.23 -9.13 20.43
CA GLU A 224 -20.23 -8.32 21.15
C GLU A 224 -20.80 -7.17 20.30
N LYS A 225 -19.99 -6.62 19.40
CA LYS A 225 -20.38 -5.52 18.49
C LYS A 225 -20.58 -5.95 17.05
N SER A 226 -20.52 -7.25 16.77
CA SER A 226 -20.57 -7.81 15.41
C SER A 226 -21.81 -7.37 14.63
N GLN A 227 -22.96 -7.15 15.29
CA GLN A 227 -24.14 -6.64 14.61
C GLN A 227 -23.93 -5.22 14.05
N LEU A 228 -23.28 -4.33 14.81
CA LEU A 228 -23.01 -2.96 14.36
C LEU A 228 -22.03 -2.96 13.17
N PHE A 229 -20.99 -3.78 13.24
CA PHE A 229 -20.06 -3.95 12.12
C PHE A 229 -20.75 -4.55 10.88
N SER A 230 -21.62 -5.55 11.09
CA SER A 230 -22.41 -6.17 10.02
C SER A 230 -23.28 -5.13 9.33
N ASP A 231 -24.00 -4.31 10.09
CA ASP A 231 -24.87 -3.26 9.53
C ASP A 231 -24.05 -2.26 8.70
N THR A 232 -22.94 -1.76 9.25
CA THR A 232 -22.02 -0.85 8.56
C THR A 232 -21.51 -1.44 7.23
N LEU A 233 -20.99 -2.66 7.26
CA LEU A 233 -20.45 -3.33 6.07
C LEU A 233 -21.54 -3.55 5.00
N ASN A 234 -22.74 -3.94 5.42
CA ASN A 234 -23.88 -4.14 4.52
C ASN A 234 -24.36 -2.84 3.86
N HIS A 235 -24.28 -1.70 4.55
CA HIS A 235 -24.67 -0.41 4.01
C HIS A 235 -23.63 0.14 3.04
N LEU A 236 -22.34 0.02 3.35
CA LEU A 236 -21.24 0.32 2.42
C LEU A 236 -21.37 -0.48 1.12
N ALA A 237 -21.49 -1.80 1.23
CA ALA A 237 -21.63 -2.65 0.05
C ALA A 237 -22.96 -2.41 -0.69
N GLY A 238 -24.03 -2.07 0.04
CA GLY A 238 -25.32 -1.70 -0.55
C GLY A 238 -25.24 -0.44 -1.42
N PHE A 239 -24.56 0.60 -0.93
CA PHE A 239 -24.29 1.82 -1.68
C PHE A 239 -23.47 1.51 -2.94
N ARG A 240 -22.34 0.81 -2.78
CA ARG A 240 -21.44 0.42 -3.88
C ARG A 240 -22.16 -0.37 -4.97
N LEU A 241 -22.92 -1.40 -4.59
CA LEU A 241 -23.71 -2.20 -5.54
C LEU A 241 -24.82 -1.38 -6.23
N ALA A 242 -25.41 -0.39 -5.57
CA ALA A 242 -26.37 0.51 -6.20
C ALA A 242 -25.71 1.41 -7.24
N VAL A 243 -24.54 1.99 -6.92
CA VAL A 243 -23.72 2.77 -7.86
C VAL A 243 -23.33 1.92 -9.07
N TYR A 244 -22.86 0.69 -8.83
CA TYR A 244 -22.48 -0.23 -9.91
C TYR A 244 -23.67 -0.55 -10.82
N ARG A 245 -24.87 -0.79 -10.27
CA ARG A 245 -26.07 -0.98 -11.09
C ARG A 245 -26.41 0.25 -11.94
N THR A 246 -26.32 1.45 -11.38
CA THR A 246 -26.53 2.71 -12.13
C THR A 246 -25.54 2.85 -13.27
N ARG A 247 -24.27 2.51 -13.03
CA ARG A 247 -23.19 2.50 -14.03
C ARG A 247 -23.18 1.27 -14.94
N LYS A 248 -24.08 0.30 -14.73
CA LYS A 248 -24.18 -0.98 -15.45
C LYS A 248 -22.92 -1.85 -15.35
N TRP A 249 -22.30 -1.86 -14.17
CA TRP A 249 -21.17 -2.72 -13.83
C TRP A 249 -21.67 -3.97 -13.11
N ASP A 250 -21.60 -5.11 -13.78
CA ASP A 250 -22.07 -6.40 -13.23
C ASP A 250 -20.97 -7.14 -12.44
N ASN A 251 -19.70 -6.94 -12.82
CA ASN A 251 -18.55 -7.50 -12.12
C ASN A 251 -18.10 -6.56 -10.99
N VAL A 252 -18.10 -7.06 -9.76
CA VAL A 252 -17.65 -6.32 -8.56
C VAL A 252 -16.16 -6.00 -8.58
N LEU A 253 -15.38 -6.69 -9.43
CA LEU A 253 -13.96 -6.41 -9.65
C LEU A 253 -13.70 -5.29 -10.67
N SER A 254 -14.72 -4.76 -11.36
CA SER A 254 -14.53 -3.75 -12.42
C SER A 254 -13.81 -2.50 -11.93
N GLU A 255 -14.24 -1.96 -10.78
CA GLU A 255 -13.62 -0.78 -10.16
C GLU A 255 -12.20 -1.05 -9.63
N PRO A 256 -11.96 -2.07 -8.79
CA PRO A 256 -10.62 -2.30 -8.28
C PRO A 256 -9.62 -2.69 -9.37
N LEU A 257 -10.02 -3.40 -10.43
CA LEU A 257 -9.13 -3.69 -11.56
C LEU A 257 -8.78 -2.43 -12.35
N ALA A 258 -9.74 -1.50 -12.52
CA ALA A 258 -9.49 -0.22 -13.16
C ALA A 258 -8.51 0.65 -12.35
N ILE A 259 -8.70 0.74 -11.02
CA ILE A 259 -7.79 1.46 -10.11
C ILE A 259 -6.36 0.89 -10.21
N ASN A 260 -6.23 -0.43 -10.38
CA ASN A 260 -4.94 -1.11 -10.47
C ASN A 260 -4.40 -1.26 -11.90
N ARG A 261 -5.07 -0.68 -12.90
CA ARG A 261 -4.68 -0.79 -14.33
C ARG A 261 -4.34 -2.24 -14.72
N LEU A 262 -5.18 -3.18 -14.31
CA LEU A 262 -4.89 -4.62 -14.30
C LEU A 262 -5.99 -5.42 -15.02
N ASP A 263 -5.59 -6.42 -15.81
CA ASP A 263 -6.52 -7.37 -16.40
C ASP A 263 -7.00 -8.42 -15.37
N GLU A 264 -8.29 -8.74 -15.39
CA GLU A 264 -8.88 -9.77 -14.53
C GLU A 264 -8.18 -11.14 -14.70
N LYS A 265 -7.77 -11.47 -15.93
CA LYS A 265 -7.06 -12.71 -16.23
C LYS A 265 -5.67 -12.74 -15.58
N THR A 266 -4.99 -11.61 -15.51
CA THR A 266 -3.71 -11.51 -14.79
C THR A 266 -3.91 -11.82 -13.31
N LEU A 267 -4.91 -11.19 -12.68
CA LEU A 267 -5.25 -11.44 -11.28
C LEU A 267 -5.61 -12.91 -11.03
N ALA A 268 -6.43 -13.50 -11.90
CA ALA A 268 -6.82 -14.91 -11.80
C ALA A 268 -5.61 -15.86 -11.94
N THR A 269 -4.72 -15.60 -12.89
CA THR A 269 -3.52 -16.40 -13.13
C THR A 269 -2.56 -16.36 -11.95
N MET A 270 -2.35 -15.17 -11.36
CA MET A 270 -1.56 -15.01 -10.14
C MET A 270 -2.12 -15.87 -8.99
N TRP A 271 -3.43 -15.81 -8.75
CA TRP A 271 -4.07 -16.62 -7.71
C TRP A 271 -4.01 -18.12 -7.96
N GLU A 272 -4.17 -18.56 -9.21
CA GLU A 272 -4.05 -19.97 -9.61
C GLU A 272 -2.64 -20.52 -9.30
N VAL A 273 -1.61 -19.75 -9.66
CA VAL A 273 -0.22 -20.13 -9.42
C VAL A 273 0.09 -20.17 -7.92
N ILE A 274 -0.35 -19.18 -7.13
CA ILE A 274 -0.23 -19.23 -5.66
C ILE A 274 -0.90 -20.49 -5.10
N GLU A 275 -2.13 -20.79 -5.53
CA GLU A 275 -2.92 -21.91 -5.03
C GLU A 275 -2.22 -23.26 -5.23
N LYS A 276 -1.51 -23.42 -6.34
CA LYS A 276 -0.72 -24.62 -6.69
C LYS A 276 0.47 -24.86 -5.74
N HIS A 277 1.05 -23.79 -5.19
CA HIS A 277 2.25 -23.88 -4.33
C HIS A 277 1.97 -23.84 -2.83
N LYS A 278 0.71 -23.62 -2.41
CA LYS A 278 0.33 -23.52 -0.99
C LYS A 278 0.75 -24.71 -0.13
N ALA A 279 0.86 -25.91 -0.70
CA ALA A 279 1.30 -27.10 0.05
C ALA A 279 2.68 -26.88 0.72
N THR A 280 3.62 -26.24 0.02
CA THR A 280 4.94 -25.90 0.55
C THR A 280 4.83 -25.01 1.80
N PHE A 281 3.96 -24.00 1.74
CA PHE A 281 3.74 -23.08 2.87
C PHE A 281 3.00 -23.76 4.04
N VAL A 282 2.15 -24.75 3.77
CA VAL A 282 1.58 -25.61 4.80
C VAL A 282 2.67 -26.42 5.50
N ASP A 283 3.65 -26.95 4.77
CA ASP A 283 4.79 -27.68 5.37
C ASP A 283 5.59 -26.78 6.33
N PHE A 284 5.78 -25.51 5.97
CA PHE A 284 6.36 -24.51 6.87
C PHE A 284 5.53 -24.31 8.15
N LEU A 285 4.21 -24.10 8.03
CA LEU A 285 3.32 -23.93 9.19
C LEU A 285 3.34 -25.15 10.12
N ASN A 286 3.37 -26.36 9.55
CA ASN A 286 3.49 -27.60 10.29
C ASN A 286 4.84 -27.71 11.01
N ARG A 287 5.95 -27.37 10.34
CA ARG A 287 7.28 -27.33 10.96
C ARG A 287 7.35 -26.31 12.08
N LYS A 288 6.76 -25.13 11.89
CA LYS A 288 6.67 -24.09 12.93
C LYS A 288 5.88 -24.56 14.15
N ALA A 289 4.79 -25.32 13.97
CA ALA A 289 4.06 -25.94 15.07
C ALA A 289 4.95 -26.91 15.88
N GLN A 290 5.72 -27.76 15.20
CA GLN A 290 6.65 -28.70 15.83
C GLN A 290 7.71 -27.96 16.66
N LEU A 291 8.28 -26.88 16.13
CA LEU A 291 9.27 -26.05 16.83
C LEU A 291 8.68 -25.35 18.06
N PHE A 292 7.39 -24.99 18.03
CA PHE A 292 6.66 -24.51 19.21
C PHE A 292 6.25 -25.62 20.19
N GLY A 293 6.46 -26.89 19.84
CA GLY A 293 6.06 -28.03 20.67
C GLY A 293 4.55 -28.26 20.73
N ILE A 294 3.81 -27.84 19.68
CA ILE A 294 2.35 -28.00 19.57
C ILE A 294 1.97 -28.80 18.32
N GLU A 295 0.82 -29.46 18.33
CA GLU A 295 0.38 -30.31 17.22
C GLU A 295 0.08 -29.50 15.95
N LYS A 296 -0.53 -28.32 16.10
CA LYS A 296 -1.02 -27.50 15.00
C LYS A 296 -1.18 -26.05 15.44
N LEU A 297 -0.74 -25.09 14.61
CA LEU A 297 -0.87 -23.66 14.89
C LEU A 297 -2.35 -23.25 14.96
N SER A 298 -2.72 -22.40 15.91
CA SER A 298 -3.94 -21.58 15.80
C SER A 298 -3.65 -20.32 14.97
N PHE A 299 -4.68 -19.60 14.54
CA PHE A 299 -4.54 -18.31 13.85
C PHE A 299 -3.64 -17.31 14.62
N HIS A 300 -3.71 -17.30 15.95
CA HIS A 300 -2.85 -16.45 16.79
C HIS A 300 -1.39 -16.93 16.93
N ASP A 301 -1.04 -18.09 16.37
CA ASP A 301 0.34 -18.59 16.36
C ASP A 301 1.04 -18.34 15.01
N VAL A 302 0.29 -18.02 13.94
CA VAL A 302 0.82 -17.92 12.56
C VAL A 302 1.95 -16.90 12.45
N PHE A 303 1.75 -15.70 12.98
CA PHE A 303 2.71 -14.59 12.92
C PHE A 303 3.51 -14.41 14.22
N ALA A 304 3.41 -15.35 15.16
CA ALA A 304 4.22 -15.30 16.37
C ALA A 304 5.69 -15.56 16.00
N PRO A 305 6.65 -14.76 16.53
CA PRO A 305 8.06 -14.94 16.19
C PRO A 305 8.58 -16.27 16.73
N LEU A 306 9.46 -16.93 15.97
CA LEU A 306 10.21 -18.05 16.51
C LEU A 306 11.34 -17.55 17.42
N THR A 307 11.37 -18.03 18.67
CA THR A 307 12.46 -17.73 19.62
C THR A 307 13.37 -18.94 19.75
N LEU A 308 14.59 -18.84 19.22
CA LEU A 308 15.68 -19.81 19.43
C LEU A 308 16.74 -19.20 20.36
N ASP A 309 17.63 -20.03 20.91
CA ASP A 309 18.74 -19.61 21.80
C ASP A 309 19.83 -18.83 21.03
N SER A 310 19.49 -17.65 20.51
CA SER A 310 20.41 -16.73 19.84
C SER A 310 20.15 -15.30 20.30
N GLU A 311 21.21 -14.55 20.59
CA GLU A 311 21.12 -13.10 20.79
C GLU A 311 20.68 -12.42 19.48
N PRO A 312 19.58 -11.66 19.46
CA PRO A 312 19.15 -10.96 18.26
C PRO A 312 20.22 -9.97 17.80
N LYS A 313 20.68 -10.10 16.55
CA LYS A 313 21.58 -9.12 15.96
C LYS A 313 20.92 -7.75 15.98
N LYS A 314 21.66 -6.75 16.46
CA LYS A 314 21.25 -5.35 16.41
C LYS A 314 22.25 -4.54 15.60
N TYR A 315 21.72 -3.67 14.76
CA TYR A 315 22.47 -2.71 13.97
C TYR A 315 22.29 -1.34 14.61
N THR A 316 23.37 -0.66 14.96
CA THR A 316 23.29 0.79 15.14
C THR A 316 22.77 1.44 13.85
N TYR A 317 22.20 2.64 13.93
CA TYR A 317 21.69 3.32 12.74
C TYR A 317 22.75 3.47 11.64
N GLN A 318 24.00 3.74 12.02
CA GLN A 318 25.12 3.82 11.08
C GLN A 318 25.43 2.45 10.44
N GLU A 319 25.47 1.38 11.22
CA GLU A 319 25.69 0.02 10.69
C GLU A 319 24.56 -0.42 9.77
N GLY A 320 23.31 -0.07 10.10
CA GLY A 320 22.14 -0.32 9.26
C GLY A 320 22.23 0.43 7.94
N ALA A 321 22.55 1.72 7.97
CA ALA A 321 22.79 2.52 6.77
C ALA A 321 23.92 1.96 5.91
N ASP A 322 25.09 1.67 6.51
CA ASP A 322 26.25 1.11 5.79
C ASP A 322 25.94 -0.26 5.18
N PHE A 323 25.15 -1.09 5.88
CA PHE A 323 24.67 -2.36 5.38
C PHE A 323 23.77 -2.16 4.15
N ILE A 324 22.77 -1.28 4.23
CA ILE A 324 21.88 -0.95 3.11
C ILE A 324 22.68 -0.47 1.89
N LEU A 325 23.57 0.52 2.08
CA LEU A 325 24.39 1.07 0.99
C LEU A 325 25.27 -0.01 0.34
N THR A 326 25.85 -0.89 1.15
CA THR A 326 26.69 -1.98 0.64
C THR A 326 25.88 -2.98 -0.17
N GLN A 327 24.70 -3.38 0.30
CA GLN A 327 23.87 -4.34 -0.42
C GLN A 327 23.24 -3.73 -1.66
N PHE A 328 22.70 -2.50 -1.59
CA PHE A 328 22.20 -1.79 -2.78
C PHE A 328 23.30 -1.67 -3.84
N ALA A 329 24.55 -1.36 -3.48
CA ALA A 329 25.63 -1.20 -4.45
C ALA A 329 25.98 -2.49 -5.22
N LYS A 330 25.64 -3.67 -4.67
CA LYS A 330 25.81 -4.97 -5.36
C LYS A 330 24.76 -5.17 -6.47
N PHE A 331 23.61 -4.52 -6.37
CA PHE A 331 22.47 -4.67 -7.31
C PHE A 331 22.29 -3.45 -8.21
N SER A 332 22.30 -2.25 -7.63
CA SER A 332 22.13 -0.97 -8.32
C SER A 332 23.04 0.10 -7.68
N PRO A 333 24.19 0.40 -8.29
CA PRO A 333 25.04 1.52 -7.88
C PRO A 333 24.31 2.88 -7.83
N LYS A 334 23.34 3.12 -8.71
CA LYS A 334 22.51 4.34 -8.72
C LYS A 334 21.59 4.40 -7.50
N MET A 335 20.93 3.29 -7.16
CA MET A 335 20.09 3.21 -5.95
C MET A 335 20.93 3.38 -4.68
N ALA A 336 22.13 2.81 -4.62
CA ALA A 336 23.06 3.03 -3.51
C ALA A 336 23.51 4.49 -3.41
N SER A 337 23.83 5.12 -4.54
CA SER A 337 24.19 6.54 -4.59
C SER A 337 23.03 7.44 -4.14
N PHE A 338 21.80 7.11 -4.53
CA PHE A 338 20.60 7.81 -4.09
C PHE A 338 20.38 7.66 -2.59
N ALA A 339 20.40 6.43 -2.06
CA ALA A 339 20.23 6.18 -0.64
C ALA A 339 21.29 6.92 0.19
N LYS A 340 22.55 6.92 -0.27
CA LYS A 340 23.64 7.68 0.34
C LYS A 340 23.34 9.17 0.39
N HIS A 341 22.78 9.72 -0.69
CA HIS A 341 22.36 11.12 -0.74
C HIS A 341 21.26 11.41 0.28
N ALA A 342 20.23 10.55 0.38
CA ALA A 342 19.15 10.69 1.36
C ALA A 342 19.68 10.71 2.82
N PHE A 343 20.63 9.83 3.14
CA PHE A 343 21.31 9.85 4.46
C PHE A 343 22.15 11.13 4.67
N GLU A 344 22.88 11.58 3.64
CA GLU A 344 23.76 12.76 3.72
C GLU A 344 22.99 14.09 3.77
N GLN A 345 21.78 14.15 3.20
CA GLN A 345 20.90 15.32 3.19
C GLN A 345 19.87 15.32 4.32
N GLN A 346 19.96 14.38 5.27
CA GLN A 346 19.05 14.30 6.41
C GLN A 346 17.58 14.16 5.98
N TRP A 347 17.26 13.21 5.11
CA TRP A 347 15.88 12.97 4.67
C TRP A 347 15.08 12.03 5.59
N ILE A 348 15.71 11.47 6.62
CA ILE A 348 15.16 10.37 7.42
C ILE A 348 14.94 10.81 8.88
N GLU A 349 13.71 10.64 9.37
CA GLU A 349 13.30 10.79 10.78
C GLU A 349 13.21 9.41 11.41
N ALA A 350 14.33 8.94 11.96
CA ALA A 350 14.55 7.59 12.50
C ALA A 350 14.51 7.53 14.04
N GLU A 351 14.67 8.66 14.73
CA GLU A 351 14.81 8.68 16.19
C GLU A 351 13.61 8.04 16.91
N ASP A 352 13.90 7.18 17.89
CA ASP A 352 12.91 6.64 18.83
C ASP A 352 12.74 7.61 20.02
N ARG A 353 11.62 8.35 20.02
CA ARG A 353 11.32 9.37 21.02
C ARG A 353 9.83 9.54 21.24
N ASP A 354 9.47 10.08 22.40
CA ASP A 354 8.09 10.38 22.77
C ASP A 354 7.39 11.33 21.79
N ASN A 355 6.06 11.20 21.71
CA ASN A 355 5.15 12.01 20.88
C ASN A 355 5.39 11.87 19.37
N LYS A 356 6.00 10.78 18.93
CA LYS A 356 6.12 10.39 17.53
C LYS A 356 4.96 9.46 17.14
N ARG A 357 4.42 9.62 15.94
CA ARG A 357 3.39 8.71 15.39
C ARG A 357 3.98 7.30 15.21
N PRO A 358 3.22 6.21 15.46
CA PRO A 358 3.68 4.86 15.16
C PRO A 358 3.70 4.58 13.65
N GLY A 359 4.59 3.69 13.22
CA GLY A 359 4.69 3.21 11.83
C GLY A 359 5.88 3.79 11.08
N GLY A 360 5.86 3.60 9.76
CA GLY A 360 6.82 4.19 8.82
C GLY A 360 6.13 4.61 7.53
N PHE A 361 6.71 5.58 6.82
CA PHE A 361 6.25 6.00 5.50
C PHE A 361 7.36 6.74 4.73
N CYS A 362 7.16 6.88 3.43
CA CYS A 362 7.87 7.77 2.54
C CYS A 362 6.89 8.77 1.93
N THR A 363 7.28 10.04 1.84
CA THR A 363 6.52 11.07 1.12
C THR A 363 7.45 11.90 0.24
N ASP A 364 6.89 12.47 -0.83
CA ASP A 364 7.66 13.18 -1.85
C ASP A 364 7.33 14.66 -1.92
N PHE A 365 8.32 15.42 -2.36
CA PHE A 365 8.27 16.86 -2.54
C PHE A 365 8.56 17.18 -4.02
N PRO A 366 7.56 17.14 -4.92
CA PRO A 366 7.77 17.31 -6.35
C PRO A 366 8.40 18.66 -6.74
N LEU A 367 8.24 19.72 -5.95
CA LEU A 367 8.83 21.03 -6.28
C LEU A 367 10.34 21.06 -6.01
N GLU A 368 10.79 20.48 -4.90
CA GLU A 368 12.20 20.40 -4.51
C GLU A 368 12.91 19.20 -5.12
N LYS A 369 12.14 18.24 -5.66
CA LYS A 369 12.62 16.96 -6.19
C LYS A 369 13.29 16.11 -5.12
N GLU A 370 12.76 16.14 -3.91
CA GLU A 370 13.24 15.40 -2.74
C GLU A 370 12.17 14.45 -2.16
N SER A 371 12.57 13.60 -1.21
CA SER A 371 11.67 12.74 -0.43
C SER A 371 11.97 12.88 1.07
N ARG A 372 11.03 12.47 1.92
CA ARG A 372 11.24 12.31 3.36
C ARG A 372 10.75 10.94 3.81
N ILE A 373 11.54 10.32 4.68
CA ILE A 373 11.29 8.99 5.23
C ILE A 373 11.07 9.12 6.73
N PHE A 374 10.01 8.51 7.22
CA PHE A 374 9.64 8.49 8.63
C PHE A 374 9.64 7.04 9.11
N MET A 375 10.26 6.76 10.25
CA MET A 375 10.18 5.46 10.92
C MET A 375 10.68 5.55 12.37
N THR A 376 10.41 4.54 13.19
CA THR A 376 11.12 4.38 14.48
C THR A 376 12.18 3.31 14.35
N TYR A 377 13.45 3.68 14.51
CA TYR A 377 14.58 2.76 14.34
C TYR A 377 15.05 2.14 15.67
N ASP A 378 14.85 0.83 15.83
CA ASP A 378 15.22 0.06 17.03
C ASP A 378 16.47 -0.83 16.86
N GLY A 379 17.03 -0.86 15.64
CA GLY A 379 18.20 -1.64 15.26
C GLY A 379 17.94 -3.11 14.93
N ALA A 380 16.70 -3.61 15.00
CA ALA A 380 16.39 -4.97 14.60
C ALA A 380 16.56 -5.16 13.07
N PRO A 381 16.87 -6.38 12.58
CA PRO A 381 17.01 -6.64 11.15
C PRO A 381 15.73 -6.30 10.35
N GLY A 382 14.55 -6.54 10.95
CA GLY A 382 13.26 -6.15 10.38
C GLY A 382 13.17 -4.64 10.15
N THR A 383 13.61 -3.84 11.12
CA THR A 383 13.63 -2.38 11.03
C THR A 383 14.63 -1.87 10.01
N VAL A 384 15.78 -2.53 9.84
CA VAL A 384 16.72 -2.24 8.74
C VAL A 384 16.06 -2.54 7.38
N ALA A 385 15.29 -3.62 7.27
CA ALA A 385 14.54 -3.93 6.07
C ALA A 385 13.42 -2.90 5.81
N THR A 386 12.73 -2.41 6.85
CA THR A 386 11.78 -1.29 6.73
C THR A 386 12.44 -0.01 6.24
N LEU A 387 13.63 0.35 6.76
CA LEU A 387 14.35 1.52 6.23
C LEU A 387 14.68 1.36 4.74
N ALA A 388 15.07 0.16 4.32
CA ALA A 388 15.32 -0.14 2.92
C ALA A 388 14.05 -0.08 2.07
N HIS A 389 12.92 -0.55 2.60
CA HIS A 389 11.60 -0.45 1.99
C HIS A 389 11.25 1.01 1.67
N GLU A 390 11.34 1.90 2.67
CA GLU A 390 11.05 3.32 2.45
C GLU A 390 12.04 4.01 1.51
N LEU A 391 13.33 3.63 1.56
CA LEU A 391 14.32 4.07 0.57
C LEU A 391 13.99 3.59 -0.85
N GLY A 392 13.31 2.46 -1.00
CA GLY A 392 12.79 1.96 -2.28
C GLY A 392 11.69 2.86 -2.84
N HIS A 393 10.72 3.28 -2.01
CA HIS A 393 9.72 4.28 -2.42
C HIS A 393 10.38 5.59 -2.83
N ALA A 394 11.28 6.13 -1.99
CA ALA A 394 12.01 7.36 -2.30
C ALA A 394 12.81 7.24 -3.60
N PHE A 395 13.38 6.07 -3.90
CA PHE A 395 14.09 5.82 -5.15
C PHE A 395 13.15 5.77 -6.37
N HIS A 396 11.97 5.17 -6.23
CA HIS A 396 10.96 5.16 -7.29
C HIS A 396 10.55 6.59 -7.64
N SER A 397 10.22 7.39 -6.63
CA SER A 397 9.89 8.79 -6.81
C SER A 397 11.05 9.59 -7.40
N HIS A 398 12.29 9.29 -7.00
CA HIS A 398 13.49 9.89 -7.56
C HIS A 398 13.65 9.66 -9.07
N VAL A 399 13.36 8.44 -9.56
CA VAL A 399 13.57 8.11 -10.97
C VAL A 399 12.43 8.59 -11.87
N ILE A 400 11.20 8.70 -11.34
CA ILE A 400 10.02 9.14 -12.10
C ILE A 400 9.81 10.66 -12.10
N ARG A 401 10.41 11.41 -11.16
CA ARG A 401 10.16 12.87 -10.97
C ARG A 401 10.43 13.78 -12.17
N ASP A 402 11.19 13.31 -13.16
CA ASP A 402 11.52 14.07 -14.37
C ASP A 402 10.58 13.72 -15.55
N GLU A 403 9.69 12.74 -15.39
CA GLU A 403 8.57 12.48 -16.29
C GLU A 403 7.51 13.59 -16.18
N PRO A 404 6.63 13.76 -17.19
CA PRO A 404 5.47 14.63 -17.06
C PRO A 404 4.70 14.32 -15.77
N PHE A 405 4.28 15.35 -15.03
CA PHE A 405 3.69 15.18 -13.69
C PHE A 405 2.49 14.23 -13.70
N GLU A 406 1.70 14.26 -14.77
CA GLU A 406 0.54 13.40 -14.97
C GLU A 406 0.93 11.91 -15.04
N ASN A 407 2.13 11.59 -15.55
CA ASN A 407 2.69 10.24 -15.63
C ASN A 407 3.38 9.80 -14.34
N THR A 408 3.46 10.64 -13.30
CA THR A 408 4.08 10.27 -12.02
C THR A 408 3.15 9.51 -11.08
N ASN A 409 1.84 9.53 -11.36
CA ASN A 409 0.85 8.79 -10.58
C ASN A 409 0.75 7.32 -11.06
N TYR A 410 1.36 6.42 -10.31
CA TYR A 410 1.35 4.98 -10.57
C TYR A 410 0.27 4.23 -9.79
N ALA A 411 -0.18 3.11 -10.35
CA ALA A 411 -1.24 2.29 -9.77
C ALA A 411 -0.79 1.57 -8.49
N MET A 412 -1.73 1.32 -7.58
CA MET A 412 -1.45 0.76 -6.25
C MET A 412 -0.74 -0.60 -6.29
N ASN A 413 -1.07 -1.47 -7.24
CA ASN A 413 -0.44 -2.79 -7.37
C ASN A 413 1.05 -2.72 -7.75
N VAL A 414 1.50 -1.65 -8.41
CA VAL A 414 2.92 -1.44 -8.75
C VAL A 414 3.62 -0.44 -7.83
N ALA A 415 2.90 0.21 -6.91
CA ALA A 415 3.47 1.12 -5.92
C ALA A 415 4.49 0.43 -5.01
N GLU A 416 4.26 -0.85 -4.69
CA GLU A 416 5.15 -1.67 -3.85
C GLU A 416 6.32 -2.29 -4.63
N THR A 417 6.47 -1.96 -5.91
CA THR A 417 7.51 -2.57 -6.76
C THR A 417 8.89 -2.28 -6.20
N ALA A 418 9.19 -1.00 -5.98
CA ALA A 418 10.52 -0.59 -5.60
C ALA A 418 10.85 -0.85 -4.13
N SER A 419 9.87 -0.62 -3.25
CA SER A 419 9.99 -0.83 -1.81
C SER A 419 10.21 -2.30 -1.47
N THR A 420 9.39 -3.20 -2.01
CA THR A 420 9.56 -4.64 -1.80
C THR A 420 10.85 -5.16 -2.42
N PHE A 421 11.24 -4.67 -3.61
CA PHE A 421 12.51 -5.06 -4.22
C PHE A 421 13.71 -4.67 -3.33
N ALA A 422 13.71 -3.44 -2.80
CA ALA A 422 14.72 -2.94 -1.88
C ALA A 422 14.78 -3.77 -0.58
N GLU A 423 13.62 -4.07 -0.02
CA GLU A 423 13.46 -4.91 1.16
C GLU A 423 13.99 -6.34 0.94
N MET A 424 13.72 -6.94 -0.23
CA MET A 424 14.21 -8.28 -0.57
C MET A 424 15.73 -8.35 -0.69
N ILE A 425 16.38 -7.31 -1.24
CA ILE A 425 17.86 -7.22 -1.27
C ILE A 425 18.42 -7.33 0.15
N ILE A 426 17.83 -6.62 1.11
CA ILE A 426 18.30 -6.58 2.49
C ILE A 426 17.95 -7.86 3.25
N ALA A 427 16.72 -8.37 3.11
CA ALA A 427 16.29 -9.59 3.78
C ALA A 427 17.13 -10.80 3.32
N ASP A 428 17.35 -10.95 2.01
CA ASP A 428 18.19 -12.01 1.46
C ASP A 428 19.66 -11.91 1.90
N ALA A 429 20.22 -10.69 1.91
CA ALA A 429 21.57 -10.46 2.42
C ALA A 429 21.69 -10.80 3.91
N SER A 430 20.70 -10.40 4.74
CA SER A 430 20.68 -10.73 6.17
C SER A 430 20.69 -12.23 6.42
N VAL A 431 19.89 -13.00 5.68
CA VAL A 431 19.87 -14.48 5.76
C VAL A 431 21.21 -15.08 5.36
N LYS A 432 21.83 -14.56 4.28
CA LYS A 432 23.13 -15.06 3.77
C LYS A 432 24.30 -14.72 4.69
N GLU A 433 24.25 -13.59 5.37
CA GLU A 433 25.30 -13.10 6.28
C GLU A 433 25.07 -13.49 7.75
N ALA A 434 24.00 -14.25 8.04
CA ALA A 434 23.75 -14.81 9.36
C ALA A 434 24.95 -15.65 9.84
N THR A 435 25.36 -15.44 11.08
CA THR A 435 26.59 -16.02 11.65
C THR A 435 26.35 -17.34 12.35
N THR A 436 25.11 -17.58 12.79
CA THR A 436 24.69 -18.81 13.45
C THR A 436 23.52 -19.44 12.70
N LYS A 437 23.33 -20.74 12.92
CA LYS A 437 22.23 -21.49 12.34
C LYS A 437 20.89 -20.97 12.86
N GLU A 438 20.82 -20.68 14.15
CA GLU A 438 19.64 -20.20 14.87
C GLU A 438 19.22 -18.81 14.36
N GLU A 439 20.19 -17.88 14.22
CA GLU A 439 19.96 -16.56 13.62
C GLU A 439 19.39 -16.71 12.19
N LYS A 440 19.96 -17.60 11.39
CA LYS A 440 19.51 -17.84 10.02
C LYS A 440 18.08 -18.37 9.97
N ILE A 441 17.72 -19.29 10.87
CA ILE A 441 16.36 -19.85 10.97
C ILE A 441 15.35 -18.75 11.30
N VAL A 442 15.66 -17.87 12.27
CA VAL A 442 14.77 -16.76 12.66
C VAL A 442 14.59 -15.75 11.52
N LEU A 443 15.66 -15.41 10.80
CA LEU A 443 15.57 -14.50 9.64
C LEU A 443 14.77 -15.11 8.47
N LEU A 444 14.94 -16.41 8.21
CA LEU A 444 14.13 -17.13 7.23
C LEU A 444 12.66 -17.19 7.65
N GLU A 445 12.37 -17.40 8.94
CA GLU A 445 11.02 -17.42 9.48
C GLU A 445 10.29 -16.10 9.24
N ASP A 446 10.93 -14.96 9.54
CA ASP A 446 10.39 -13.62 9.25
C ASP A 446 10.12 -13.42 7.76
N LYS A 447 11.10 -13.77 6.91
CA LYS A 447 10.99 -13.67 5.45
C LYS A 447 9.83 -14.50 4.89
N ILE A 448 9.69 -15.76 5.35
CA ILE A 448 8.58 -16.65 4.97
C ILE A 448 7.25 -16.15 5.53
N GLY A 449 7.23 -15.54 6.72
CA GLY A 449 6.05 -14.93 7.32
C GLY A 449 5.37 -13.91 6.40
N ARG A 450 6.14 -13.13 5.64
CA ARG A 450 5.62 -12.21 4.61
C ARG A 450 4.92 -12.97 3.47
N SER A 451 5.51 -14.05 2.99
CA SER A 451 4.86 -14.94 2.01
C SER A 451 3.55 -15.52 2.55
N ILE A 452 3.50 -15.94 3.83
CA ILE A 452 2.25 -16.39 4.46
C ILE A 452 1.19 -15.27 4.49
N ALA A 453 1.57 -14.05 4.84
CA ALA A 453 0.66 -12.91 4.84
C ALA A 453 0.07 -12.65 3.45
N PHE A 454 0.89 -12.62 2.39
CA PHE A 454 0.42 -12.31 1.04
C PHE A 454 -0.27 -13.48 0.33
N PHE A 455 0.17 -14.72 0.54
CA PHE A 455 -0.35 -15.89 -0.19
C PHE A 455 -1.53 -16.57 0.51
N MET A 456 -1.65 -16.42 1.84
CA MET A 456 -2.70 -17.05 2.63
C MET A 456 -3.63 -16.03 3.29
N ASP A 457 -3.14 -15.09 4.08
CA ASP A 457 -4.03 -14.12 4.77
C ASP A 457 -4.74 -13.19 3.77
N ILE A 458 -4.02 -12.51 2.87
CA ILE A 458 -4.67 -11.68 1.83
C ILE A 458 -5.57 -12.51 0.93
N ARG A 459 -5.21 -13.77 0.64
CA ARG A 459 -6.09 -14.67 -0.12
C ARG A 459 -7.40 -14.95 0.63
N ALA A 460 -7.36 -15.17 1.94
CA ALA A 460 -8.56 -15.32 2.76
C ALA A 460 -9.44 -14.06 2.68
N ARG A 461 -8.82 -12.87 2.77
CA ARG A 461 -9.55 -11.59 2.69
C ARG A 461 -10.21 -11.39 1.32
N PHE A 462 -9.49 -11.69 0.23
CA PHE A 462 -10.04 -11.62 -1.13
C PHE A 462 -11.21 -12.59 -1.33
N LEU A 463 -11.07 -13.83 -0.86
CA LEU A 463 -12.14 -14.84 -0.92
C LEU A 463 -13.37 -14.42 -0.10
N PHE A 464 -13.16 -13.92 1.12
CA PHE A 464 -14.24 -13.41 1.97
C PHE A 464 -14.98 -12.26 1.28
N GLU A 465 -14.27 -11.24 0.82
CA GLU A 465 -14.87 -10.06 0.22
C GLU A 465 -15.66 -10.41 -1.04
N THR A 466 -15.12 -11.28 -1.90
CA THR A 466 -15.82 -11.82 -3.07
C THR A 466 -17.13 -12.50 -2.67
N ARG A 467 -17.09 -13.43 -1.72
CA ARG A 467 -18.28 -14.17 -1.24
C ARG A 467 -19.29 -13.25 -0.56
N PHE A 468 -18.81 -12.25 0.17
CA PHE A 468 -19.65 -11.27 0.83
C PHE A 468 -20.44 -10.45 -0.20
N TYR A 469 -19.80 -9.94 -1.26
CA TYR A 469 -20.54 -9.22 -2.31
C TYR A 469 -21.57 -10.09 -3.01
N GLU A 470 -21.24 -11.35 -3.31
CA GLU A 470 -22.20 -12.28 -3.91
C GLU A 470 -23.40 -12.53 -2.98
N ALA A 471 -23.17 -12.78 -1.69
CA ALA A 471 -24.25 -12.91 -0.72
C ALA A 471 -25.05 -11.59 -0.57
N ARG A 472 -24.36 -10.44 -0.59
CA ARG A 472 -24.98 -9.12 -0.43
C ARG A 472 -25.88 -8.75 -1.59
N LYS A 473 -25.64 -9.25 -2.80
CA LYS A 473 -26.53 -9.09 -3.95
C LYS A 473 -27.92 -9.71 -3.71
N GLU A 474 -28.01 -10.72 -2.84
CA GLU A 474 -29.28 -11.41 -2.50
C GLU A 474 -30.03 -10.77 -1.31
N GLY A 475 -29.36 -9.99 -0.47
CA GLY A 475 -29.97 -9.34 0.69
C GLY A 475 -28.95 -8.85 1.72
N LEU A 476 -29.43 -8.41 2.89
CA LEU A 476 -28.54 -8.12 4.02
C LEU A 476 -27.94 -9.44 4.55
N VAL A 477 -26.64 -9.42 4.84
CA VAL A 477 -25.88 -10.56 5.35
C VAL A 477 -25.73 -10.41 6.87
N SER A 478 -26.17 -11.39 7.66
CA SER A 478 -26.07 -11.32 9.12
C SER A 478 -24.63 -11.51 9.62
N ALA A 479 -24.34 -11.04 10.84
CA ALA A 479 -23.04 -11.24 11.49
C ALA A 479 -22.63 -12.72 11.56
N ASP A 480 -23.55 -13.64 11.85
CA ASP A 480 -23.27 -15.08 11.86
C ASP A 480 -22.89 -15.61 10.48
N ARG A 481 -23.53 -15.12 9.42
CA ARG A 481 -23.17 -15.52 8.05
C ARG A 481 -21.81 -14.93 7.67
N LEU A 482 -21.51 -13.68 8.05
CA LEU A 482 -20.19 -13.07 7.83
C LEU A 482 -19.08 -13.84 8.56
N ASN A 483 -19.31 -14.25 9.81
CA ASN A 483 -18.40 -15.12 10.56
C ASN A 483 -18.13 -16.44 9.81
N THR A 484 -19.20 -17.06 9.29
CA THR A 484 -19.10 -18.30 8.51
C THR A 484 -18.29 -18.10 7.23
N LEU A 485 -18.60 -17.05 6.46
CA LEU A 485 -17.89 -16.73 5.21
C LEU A 485 -16.39 -16.47 5.45
N MET A 486 -16.07 -15.78 6.54
CA MET A 486 -14.67 -15.48 6.91
C MET A 486 -13.93 -16.76 7.29
N GLU A 487 -14.52 -17.60 8.14
CA GLU A 487 -13.90 -18.87 8.51
C GLU A 487 -13.72 -19.80 7.29
N GLU A 488 -14.74 -19.93 6.44
CA GLU A 488 -14.63 -20.69 5.17
C GLU A 488 -13.49 -20.16 4.29
N ALA A 489 -13.32 -18.83 4.22
CA ALA A 489 -12.26 -18.21 3.43
C ALA A 489 -10.87 -18.45 4.03
N GLN A 490 -10.73 -18.37 5.36
CA GLN A 490 -9.47 -18.67 6.04
C GLN A 490 -9.11 -20.16 5.93
N ARG A 491 -10.08 -21.08 6.09
CA ARG A 491 -9.85 -22.52 5.93
C ARG A 491 -9.34 -22.86 4.54
N GLU A 492 -9.99 -22.34 3.50
CA GLU A 492 -9.54 -22.54 2.12
C GLU A 492 -8.14 -21.94 1.90
N ALA A 493 -7.93 -20.70 2.34
CA ALA A 493 -6.68 -20.01 2.11
C ALA A 493 -5.48 -20.69 2.79
N PHE A 494 -5.68 -21.18 4.01
CA PHE A 494 -4.68 -21.90 4.81
C PHE A 494 -4.72 -23.43 4.60
N LYS A 495 -5.51 -23.95 3.64
CA LYS A 495 -5.62 -25.39 3.35
C LYS A 495 -5.96 -26.26 4.57
N ASP A 496 -6.84 -25.77 5.44
CA ASP A 496 -7.18 -26.40 6.72
C ASP A 496 -5.95 -26.70 7.62
N ALA A 497 -4.84 -25.97 7.45
CA ALA A 497 -3.59 -26.20 8.20
C ALA A 497 -3.60 -25.65 9.62
N LEU A 498 -4.64 -24.93 10.05
CA LEU A 498 -4.75 -24.38 11.42
C LEU A 498 -5.75 -25.15 12.30
N SER A 499 -5.52 -25.17 13.61
CA SER A 499 -6.41 -25.80 14.60
C SER A 499 -7.63 -24.94 14.92
N GLU A 500 -7.44 -23.63 14.87
CA GLU A 500 -8.46 -22.63 15.16
C GLU A 500 -8.26 -21.43 14.21
N TYR A 501 -9.38 -20.79 13.88
CA TYR A 501 -9.49 -19.69 12.91
C TYR A 501 -10.08 -18.45 13.61
N HIS A 502 -10.17 -17.32 12.89
CA HIS A 502 -10.68 -16.06 13.44
C HIS A 502 -11.95 -15.60 12.68
N PRO A 503 -13.15 -16.08 13.07
CA PRO A 503 -14.39 -15.73 12.39
C PRO A 503 -14.69 -14.23 12.40
N GLN A 504 -14.36 -13.51 13.49
CA GLN A 504 -14.59 -12.07 13.63
C GLN A 504 -13.57 -11.21 12.88
N PHE A 505 -12.63 -11.79 12.13
CA PHE A 505 -11.60 -11.05 11.41
C PHE A 505 -12.16 -10.05 10.39
N TRP A 506 -13.33 -10.34 9.79
CA TRP A 506 -14.01 -9.38 8.91
C TRP A 506 -14.47 -8.11 9.63
N SER A 507 -14.71 -8.19 10.94
CA SER A 507 -15.11 -7.05 11.75
C SER A 507 -13.92 -6.22 12.22
N SER A 508 -12.74 -6.83 12.42
CA SER A 508 -11.56 -6.13 12.95
C SER A 508 -10.62 -5.55 11.88
N LYS A 509 -10.86 -5.84 10.60
CA LYS A 509 -10.04 -5.37 9.48
C LYS A 509 -10.68 -4.18 8.76
N LEU A 510 -10.07 -3.01 8.95
CA LEU A 510 -10.52 -1.74 8.39
C LEU A 510 -10.66 -1.75 6.86
N HIS A 511 -9.84 -2.54 6.15
CA HIS A 511 -9.82 -2.57 4.69
C HIS A 511 -11.17 -2.91 4.06
N PHE A 512 -12.03 -3.67 4.74
CA PHE A 512 -13.38 -3.99 4.23
C PHE A 512 -14.36 -2.81 4.33
N TYR A 513 -14.02 -1.80 5.13
CA TYR A 513 -14.86 -0.65 5.44
C TYR A 513 -14.41 0.63 4.73
N ILE A 514 -13.28 0.60 4.03
CA ILE A 514 -12.83 1.73 3.20
C ILE A 514 -13.84 1.92 2.05
N ALA A 515 -14.35 3.14 1.93
CA ALA A 515 -15.28 3.52 0.87
C ALA A 515 -14.58 3.58 -0.50
N GLU A 516 -13.42 4.20 -0.58
CA GLU A 516 -12.79 4.61 -1.84
C GLU A 516 -12.05 3.46 -2.57
N VAL A 517 -11.57 2.44 -1.85
CA VAL A 517 -10.72 1.39 -2.43
C VAL A 517 -11.26 -0.01 -2.08
N PRO A 518 -12.25 -0.53 -2.84
CA PRO A 518 -12.71 -1.91 -2.65
C PRO A 518 -11.59 -2.91 -2.98
N PHE A 519 -11.63 -4.10 -2.37
CA PHE A 519 -10.61 -5.13 -2.61
C PHE A 519 -9.16 -4.66 -2.38
N TYR A 520 -8.95 -3.72 -1.45
CA TYR A 520 -7.67 -3.09 -1.09
C TYR A 520 -6.49 -4.06 -0.89
N ASN A 521 -6.75 -5.33 -0.57
CA ASN A 521 -5.71 -6.27 -0.18
C ASN A 521 -4.96 -6.93 -1.36
N PHE A 522 -5.61 -7.30 -2.47
CA PHE A 522 -4.89 -8.03 -3.55
C PHE A 522 -3.76 -7.25 -4.23
N PRO A 523 -3.80 -5.91 -4.35
CA PRO A 523 -2.69 -5.13 -4.91
C PRO A 523 -1.36 -5.38 -4.21
N TYR A 524 -1.38 -5.64 -2.89
CA TYR A 524 -0.18 -5.99 -2.13
C TYR A 524 0.39 -7.36 -2.51
N THR A 525 -0.46 -8.38 -2.67
CA THR A 525 0.01 -9.69 -3.14
C THR A 525 0.57 -9.61 -4.56
N PHE A 526 -0.08 -8.81 -5.42
CA PHE A 526 0.43 -8.53 -6.76
C PHE A 526 1.81 -7.86 -6.68
N GLY A 527 1.93 -6.74 -5.97
CA GLY A 527 3.17 -5.99 -5.83
C GLY A 527 4.29 -6.85 -5.28
N TYR A 528 4.01 -7.65 -4.25
CA TYR A 528 4.98 -8.59 -3.68
C TYR A 528 5.49 -9.60 -4.71
N LEU A 529 4.60 -10.27 -5.45
CA LEU A 529 5.02 -11.25 -6.47
C LEU A 529 5.69 -10.59 -7.67
N PHE A 530 5.21 -9.43 -8.10
CA PHE A 530 5.81 -8.70 -9.20
C PHE A 530 7.25 -8.29 -8.87
N SER A 531 7.48 -7.78 -7.66
CA SER A 531 8.81 -7.47 -7.11
C SER A 531 9.69 -8.70 -6.99
N LEU A 532 9.17 -9.83 -6.52
CA LEU A 532 9.92 -11.09 -6.47
C LEU A 532 10.32 -11.56 -7.87
N GLY A 533 9.44 -11.45 -8.86
CA GLY A 533 9.75 -11.81 -10.25
C GLY A 533 10.84 -10.91 -10.85
N ILE A 534 10.76 -9.60 -10.62
CA ILE A 534 11.80 -8.64 -11.01
C ILE A 534 13.12 -8.96 -10.31
N TYR A 535 13.10 -9.27 -9.01
CA TYR A 535 14.27 -9.66 -8.24
C TYR A 535 14.89 -10.97 -8.75
N HIS A 536 14.06 -11.96 -9.09
CA HIS A 536 14.51 -13.21 -9.70
C HIS A 536 15.24 -12.96 -11.04
N GLN A 537 14.70 -12.09 -11.89
CA GLN A 537 15.36 -11.69 -13.14
C GLN A 537 16.65 -10.92 -12.89
N ALA A 538 16.66 -10.00 -11.92
CA ALA A 538 17.85 -9.23 -11.53
C ALA A 538 18.99 -10.15 -11.07
N LEU A 539 18.69 -11.19 -10.30
CA LEU A 539 19.68 -12.20 -9.88
C LEU A 539 20.26 -12.97 -11.05
N ALA A 540 19.47 -13.26 -12.09
CA ALA A 540 19.90 -14.01 -13.26
C ALA A 540 20.74 -13.16 -14.24
N GLU A 541 20.38 -11.90 -14.42
CA GLU A 541 21.07 -10.99 -15.35
C GLU A 541 22.28 -10.27 -14.72
N GLY A 542 22.28 -10.06 -13.41
CA GLY A 542 23.36 -9.39 -12.68
C GLY A 542 23.38 -7.88 -12.89
N SER A 543 24.59 -7.28 -12.96
CA SER A 543 24.79 -5.82 -12.95
C SER A 543 24.15 -5.08 -14.13
N ASP A 544 23.83 -5.77 -15.22
CA ASP A 544 23.25 -5.17 -16.42
C ASP A 544 21.73 -4.91 -16.27
N TYR A 545 21.12 -5.35 -15.17
CA TYR A 545 19.68 -5.22 -14.93
C TYR A 545 19.25 -3.83 -14.43
N GLU A 546 20.18 -3.04 -13.85
CA GLU A 546 19.87 -1.74 -13.23
C GLU A 546 19.09 -0.80 -14.15
N ASP A 547 19.53 -0.63 -15.41
CA ASP A 547 18.90 0.30 -16.35
C ASP A 547 17.50 -0.17 -16.77
N LYS A 548 17.28 -1.49 -16.87
CA LYS A 548 15.95 -2.05 -17.16
C LYS A 548 14.99 -1.83 -16.01
N TYR A 549 15.47 -2.02 -14.78
CA TYR A 549 14.69 -1.79 -13.58
C TYR A 549 14.29 -0.31 -13.44
N ILE A 550 15.23 0.62 -13.65
CA ILE A 550 14.93 2.05 -13.62
C ILE A 550 13.94 2.44 -14.71
N ALA A 551 14.13 1.96 -15.94
CA ALA A 551 13.20 2.22 -17.04
C ALA A 551 11.78 1.68 -16.76
N LEU A 552 11.69 0.53 -16.10
CA LEU A 552 10.41 -0.01 -15.61
C LEU A 552 9.75 0.95 -14.62
N LEU A 553 10.48 1.41 -13.60
CA LEU A 553 9.94 2.31 -12.59
C LEU A 553 9.43 3.63 -13.20
N GLN A 554 10.16 4.19 -14.16
CA GLN A 554 9.79 5.44 -14.86
C GLN A 554 8.45 5.34 -15.60
N ASP A 555 8.13 4.17 -16.13
CA ASP A 555 6.93 3.95 -16.94
C ASP A 555 5.69 3.50 -16.12
N THR A 556 5.84 3.28 -14.81
CA THR A 556 4.77 2.75 -13.94
C THR A 556 3.48 3.58 -13.93
N GLY A 557 3.59 4.90 -14.13
CA GLY A 557 2.43 5.80 -14.20
C GLY A 557 1.86 6.01 -15.61
N ALA A 558 2.55 5.54 -16.67
CA ALA A 558 2.25 5.87 -18.05
C ALA A 558 1.65 4.71 -18.88
N MET A 559 1.37 3.55 -18.27
CA MET A 559 0.78 2.40 -18.97
C MET A 559 0.06 1.42 -18.03
N THR A 560 -0.63 0.45 -18.62
CA THR A 560 -1.20 -0.68 -17.88
C THR A 560 -0.11 -1.62 -17.36
N THR A 561 -0.45 -2.41 -16.35
CA THR A 561 0.48 -3.35 -15.73
C THR A 561 1.01 -4.38 -16.74
N GLU A 562 0.15 -4.89 -17.62
CA GLU A 562 0.52 -5.84 -18.67
C GLU A 562 1.45 -5.20 -19.71
N GLN A 563 1.19 -3.96 -20.11
CA GLN A 563 2.06 -3.22 -21.03
C GLN A 563 3.43 -2.96 -20.40
N LEU A 564 3.46 -2.64 -19.10
CA LEU A 564 4.70 -2.41 -18.35
C LEU A 564 5.59 -3.66 -18.36
N ALA A 565 5.03 -4.80 -17.98
CA ALA A 565 5.75 -6.07 -17.97
C ALA A 565 6.17 -6.52 -19.38
N GLN A 566 5.31 -6.35 -20.39
CA GLN A 566 5.65 -6.69 -21.76
C GLN A 566 6.77 -5.79 -22.32
N LYS A 567 6.75 -4.49 -22.03
CA LYS A 567 7.76 -3.52 -22.52
C LYS A 567 9.12 -3.77 -21.90
N HIS A 568 9.19 -3.92 -20.58
CA HIS A 568 10.46 -3.91 -19.85
C HIS A 568 11.01 -5.29 -19.51
N LEU A 569 10.12 -6.26 -19.32
CA LEU A 569 10.49 -7.62 -18.89
C LEU A 569 10.27 -8.66 -20.01
N ASN A 570 9.64 -8.26 -21.12
CA ASN A 570 9.23 -9.14 -22.22
C ASN A 570 8.36 -10.33 -21.73
N ILE A 571 7.41 -10.03 -20.83
CA ILE A 571 6.55 -11.00 -20.17
C ILE A 571 5.07 -10.71 -20.42
N ASP A 572 4.30 -11.77 -20.66
CA ASP A 572 2.83 -11.76 -20.66
C ASP A 572 2.34 -12.18 -19.25
N LEU A 573 1.86 -11.21 -18.46
CA LEU A 573 1.37 -11.47 -17.10
C LEU A 573 0.10 -12.31 -17.04
N THR A 574 -0.57 -12.54 -18.18
CA THR A 574 -1.73 -13.44 -18.26
C THR A 574 -1.33 -14.92 -18.36
N LYS A 575 -0.03 -15.22 -18.24
CA LYS A 575 0.58 -16.55 -18.28
C LYS A 575 1.21 -16.91 -16.94
N PRO A 576 1.27 -18.21 -16.59
CA PRO A 576 1.77 -18.64 -15.28
C PRO A 576 3.28 -18.47 -15.11
N ASP A 577 4.07 -18.51 -16.18
CA ASP A 577 5.54 -18.65 -16.14
C ASP A 577 6.23 -17.59 -15.27
N PHE A 578 5.82 -16.31 -15.37
CA PHE A 578 6.37 -15.24 -14.53
C PHE A 578 6.06 -15.45 -13.05
N TRP A 579 4.80 -15.71 -12.72
CA TRP A 579 4.34 -15.94 -11.35
C TRP A 579 4.99 -17.18 -10.73
N GLU A 580 5.18 -18.23 -11.53
CA GLU A 580 5.88 -19.45 -11.11
C GLU A 580 7.33 -19.13 -10.74
N SER A 581 8.06 -18.39 -11.59
CA SER A 581 9.44 -17.99 -11.32
C SER A 581 9.58 -17.07 -10.09
N ALA A 582 8.63 -16.16 -9.88
CA ALA A 582 8.60 -15.30 -8.70
C ALA A 582 8.43 -16.11 -7.41
N LEU A 583 7.57 -17.13 -7.43
CA LEU A 583 7.33 -18.01 -6.28
C LEU A 583 8.51 -18.92 -5.96
N GLU A 584 9.39 -19.23 -6.91
CA GLU A 584 10.56 -20.09 -6.66
C GLU A 584 11.46 -19.56 -5.54
N ILE A 585 11.56 -18.23 -5.39
CA ILE A 585 12.30 -17.60 -4.29
C ILE A 585 11.69 -17.98 -2.94
N ALA A 586 10.39 -17.72 -2.75
CA ALA A 586 9.70 -17.99 -1.50
C ALA A 586 9.62 -19.51 -1.20
N VAL A 587 9.45 -20.34 -2.21
CA VAL A 587 9.52 -21.80 -2.09
C VAL A 587 10.92 -22.26 -1.69
N GLY A 588 11.97 -21.62 -2.21
CA GLY A 588 13.36 -21.84 -1.83
C GLY A 588 13.61 -21.55 -0.35
N ASP A 589 13.13 -20.41 0.13
CA ASP A 589 13.25 -20.02 1.54
C ASP A 589 12.61 -21.07 2.48
N VAL A 590 11.41 -21.55 2.14
CA VAL A 590 10.74 -22.61 2.90
C VAL A 590 11.55 -23.90 2.90
N LYS A 591 12.06 -24.34 1.75
CA LYS A 591 12.88 -25.56 1.67
C LYS A 591 14.12 -25.44 2.53
N GLU A 592 14.82 -24.31 2.48
CA GLU A 592 16.00 -24.07 3.31
C GLU A 592 15.64 -24.07 4.80
N PHE A 593 14.54 -23.44 5.19
CA PHE A 593 14.05 -23.46 6.57
C PHE A 593 13.75 -24.89 7.06
N LEU A 594 13.07 -25.69 6.24
CA LEU A 594 12.78 -27.10 6.55
C LEU A 594 14.06 -27.93 6.68
N GLU A 595 15.04 -27.70 5.81
CA GLU A 595 16.35 -28.38 5.88
C GLU A 595 17.11 -28.03 7.15
N LEU A 596 17.18 -26.74 7.50
CA LEU A 596 17.90 -26.25 8.68
C LEU A 596 17.25 -26.69 10.00
N THR A 597 15.96 -26.96 10.03
CA THR A 597 15.23 -27.31 11.27
C THR A 597 15.01 -28.81 11.45
N ASN A 598 15.52 -29.66 10.56
CA ASN A 598 15.26 -31.11 10.57
C ASN A 598 15.77 -31.84 11.82
N ASP A 599 16.84 -31.35 12.44
CA ASP A 599 17.44 -31.89 13.66
C ASP A 599 16.86 -31.29 14.94
N LEU A 600 15.94 -30.32 14.82
CA LEU A 600 15.29 -29.65 15.95
C LEU A 600 13.90 -30.22 16.29
N VAL A 601 13.35 -31.12 15.46
CA VAL A 601 11.97 -31.65 15.58
C VAL A 601 11.89 -33.16 15.62
#